data_AF-A0A7C7NWW8-F1
#
_entry.id   AF-A0A7C7NWW8-F1
#
_cell.length_a   1.000
_cell.length_b   1.000
_cell.length_c   1.000
_cell.angle_alpha   90.00
_cell.angle_beta   90.00
_cell.angle_gamma   90.00
#
_symmetry.space_group_name_H-M   'P 1'
#
loop_
_entity.id
_entity.type
_entity.pdbx_description
1 polymer ?
#
loop_
_entity_poly.entity_id
_entity_poly.type
_entity_poly.pdbx_seq_one_letter_code
_entity_poly.pdbx_strand_id
1 'polypeptide(L)'
;MPARGMQQRLLELDDPDTVLKSAKRLGMNGILNDQMLDQLLVEPEAGVDDETPSIAAGALPPKGDSPVLDTPVSVDEPAVGRVVAPVLEPPLEVAARPHGLPHFDIAGFPLGATETDTELDIHFDITGNSTTACTMDDMLSYFNDRLQRIKRMIVQGGRLPNRPIDIRRLARERKRFGNRDTTATIIGLVSEIRHGSSNLRFTLEDETGDYACILYPPGGAADTSSASRRNQLLVAGLMNDNVIGVTGHIQGD
;
A
#
# COMPACT_ATOMS: atom_id res chain seq x y z
N MET A 1 31.62 -7.81 -10.55
CA MET A 1 31.44 -9.06 -11.30
C MET A 1 31.73 -10.21 -10.34
N PRO A 2 30.76 -11.05 -9.95
CA PRO A 2 31.05 -12.21 -9.12
C PRO A 2 32.01 -13.14 -9.89
N ALA A 3 33.05 -13.63 -9.24
CA ALA A 3 34.04 -14.50 -9.87
C ALA A 3 33.34 -15.74 -10.43
N ARG A 4 33.58 -16.08 -11.70
CA ARG A 4 32.91 -17.18 -12.44
C ARG A 4 32.90 -18.54 -11.70
N GLY A 5 33.77 -18.74 -10.71
CA GLY A 5 33.80 -19.96 -9.89
C GLY A 5 32.79 -20.00 -8.72
N MET A 6 32.35 -18.87 -8.18
CA MET A 6 31.48 -18.86 -7.00
C MET A 6 30.08 -19.39 -7.29
N GLN A 7 29.54 -19.08 -8.47
CA GLN A 7 28.22 -19.54 -8.88
C GLN A 7 28.17 -21.07 -8.96
N GLN A 8 29.26 -21.69 -9.42
CA GLN A 8 29.38 -23.14 -9.51
C GLN A 8 29.46 -23.78 -8.11
N ARG A 9 30.23 -23.20 -7.18
CA ARG A 9 30.30 -23.68 -5.79
C ARG A 9 28.96 -23.59 -5.05
N LEU A 10 28.17 -22.54 -5.30
CA LEU A 10 26.83 -22.41 -4.71
C LEU A 10 25.83 -23.41 -5.29
N LEU A 11 25.99 -23.80 -6.56
CA LEU A 11 25.15 -24.82 -7.21
C LEU A 11 25.50 -26.25 -6.79
N GLU A 12 26.72 -26.47 -6.30
CA GLU A 12 27.20 -27.77 -5.79
C GLU A 12 26.83 -28.02 -4.32
N LEU A 13 26.27 -27.03 -3.60
CA LEU A 13 25.80 -27.19 -2.23
C LEU A 13 24.42 -27.86 -2.21
N ASP A 14 24.25 -28.87 -1.35
CA ASP A 14 22.99 -29.59 -1.18
C ASP A 14 21.84 -28.68 -0.69
N ASP A 15 22.14 -27.70 0.19
CA ASP A 15 21.16 -26.73 0.71
C ASP A 15 21.72 -25.28 0.73
N PRO A 16 21.50 -24.48 -0.33
CA PRO A 16 22.05 -23.12 -0.43
C PRO A 16 21.39 -22.10 0.54
N ASP A 17 20.22 -22.42 1.09
CA ASP A 17 19.49 -21.54 2.01
C ASP A 17 20.15 -21.42 3.40
N THR A 18 20.98 -22.41 3.77
CA THR A 18 21.76 -22.39 5.02
C THR A 18 22.71 -21.21 5.05
N VAL A 19 23.42 -20.97 3.94
CA VAL A 19 24.37 -19.88 3.75
C VAL A 19 23.72 -18.52 4.00
N LEU A 20 22.49 -18.32 3.52
CA LEU A 20 21.71 -17.09 3.71
C LEU A 20 21.34 -16.84 5.18
N LYS A 21 20.96 -17.90 5.90
CA LYS A 21 20.63 -17.81 7.34
C LYS A 21 21.87 -17.46 8.17
N SER A 22 22.99 -18.13 7.91
CA SER A 22 24.27 -17.86 8.58
C SER A 22 24.81 -16.46 8.26
N ALA A 23 24.63 -15.96 7.03
CA ALA A 23 25.07 -14.61 6.64
C ALA A 23 24.31 -13.52 7.40
N LYS A 24 22.99 -13.67 7.57
CA LYS A 24 22.17 -12.76 8.40
C LYS A 24 22.62 -12.78 9.86
N ARG A 25 22.88 -13.97 10.41
CA ARG A 25 23.36 -14.12 11.80
C ARG A 25 24.70 -13.43 12.04
N LEU A 26 25.62 -13.53 11.08
CA LEU A 26 26.96 -12.95 11.18
C LEU A 26 27.03 -11.47 10.74
N GLY A 27 25.92 -10.88 10.29
CA GLY A 27 25.87 -9.47 9.88
C GLY A 27 26.80 -9.13 8.71
N MET A 28 27.13 -10.12 7.87
CA MET A 28 28.08 -9.94 6.77
C MET A 28 27.43 -9.24 5.59
N ASN A 29 27.97 -8.07 5.23
CA ASN A 29 27.50 -7.25 4.11
C ASN A 29 28.62 -7.07 3.08
N GLY A 30 28.33 -7.25 1.79
CA GLY A 30 29.30 -7.07 0.71
C GLY A 30 29.14 -8.07 -0.43
N ILE A 31 30.08 -8.06 -1.37
CA ILE A 31 30.16 -9.07 -2.43
C ILE A 31 30.74 -10.34 -1.82
N LEU A 32 30.05 -11.47 -2.01
CA LEU A 32 30.51 -12.77 -1.55
C LEU A 32 31.91 -13.06 -2.14
N ASN A 33 32.83 -13.52 -1.31
CA ASN A 33 34.18 -13.94 -1.70
C ASN A 33 34.41 -15.36 -1.19
N ASP A 34 35.37 -16.10 -1.76
CA ASP A 34 35.64 -17.50 -1.38
C ASP A 34 35.91 -17.68 0.12
N GLN A 35 36.65 -16.75 0.75
CA GLN A 35 36.91 -16.79 2.19
C GLN A 35 35.65 -16.60 3.04
N MET A 36 34.68 -15.81 2.57
CA MET A 36 33.42 -15.59 3.28
C MET A 36 32.49 -16.80 3.14
N LEU A 37 32.51 -17.46 1.99
CA LEU A 37 31.74 -18.69 1.77
C LEU A 37 32.27 -19.83 2.66
N ASP A 38 33.59 -19.99 2.75
CA ASP A 38 34.19 -21.01 3.62
C ASP A 38 33.88 -20.75 5.10
N GLN A 39 33.83 -19.48 5.54
CA GLN A 39 33.40 -19.13 6.91
C GLN A 39 31.92 -19.45 7.19
N LEU A 40 31.06 -19.40 6.17
CA LEU A 40 29.63 -19.73 6.30
C LEU A 40 29.37 -21.24 6.33
N LEU A 41 30.28 -22.04 5.76
CA LEU A 41 30.15 -23.49 5.65
C LEU A 41 30.72 -24.26 6.86
N VAL A 42 31.56 -23.61 7.68
CA VAL A 42 32.28 -24.28 8.79
C VAL A 42 31.39 -24.51 10.03
N GLU A 43 30.20 -23.93 10.12
CA GLU A 43 29.28 -24.17 11.25
C GLU A 43 27.97 -24.83 10.82
N PRO A 44 27.81 -26.15 11.03
CA PRO A 44 26.50 -26.79 10.95
C PRO A 44 25.77 -26.68 12.30
N GLU A 45 24.51 -26.27 12.21
CA GLU A 45 23.39 -26.66 13.09
C GLU A 45 23.59 -26.48 14.62
N ALA A 46 23.26 -25.28 15.13
CA ALA A 46 22.67 -25.15 16.46
C ALA A 46 21.36 -24.38 16.31
N GLY A 47 20.26 -25.08 16.58
CA GLY A 47 18.90 -24.64 16.28
C GLY A 47 18.38 -23.48 17.13
N VAL A 48 17.25 -22.95 16.63
CA VAL A 48 16.13 -22.35 17.37
C VAL A 48 16.47 -21.10 18.20
N ASP A 49 16.20 -19.90 17.65
CA ASP A 49 15.08 -19.06 18.10
C ASP A 49 15.02 -17.73 17.35
N ASP A 50 13.79 -17.35 17.05
CA ASP A 50 13.34 -16.09 16.47
C ASP A 50 13.48 -14.98 17.53
N GLU A 51 14.48 -14.10 17.41
CA GLU A 51 14.47 -12.81 18.09
C GLU A 51 14.96 -11.69 17.16
N THR A 52 14.02 -10.83 16.81
CA THR A 52 14.24 -9.49 16.27
C THR A 52 15.10 -8.64 17.21
N PRO A 53 16.19 -7.99 16.74
CA PRO A 53 16.87 -7.02 17.58
C PRO A 53 16.10 -5.70 17.60
N SER A 54 15.63 -5.37 18.81
CA SER A 54 15.17 -4.08 19.26
C SER A 54 16.20 -2.98 18.98
N ILE A 55 15.77 -1.91 18.32
CA ILE A 55 16.60 -0.73 18.07
C ILE A 55 16.58 0.12 19.34
N ALA A 56 17.74 0.21 20.00
CA ALA A 56 17.97 1.01 21.18
C ALA A 56 17.71 2.50 20.93
N ALA A 57 17.00 3.11 21.88
CA ALA A 57 16.77 4.54 21.98
C ALA A 57 18.11 5.30 22.12
N GLY A 58 18.48 6.01 21.06
CA GLY A 58 19.55 7.01 21.06
C GLY A 58 19.05 8.35 21.57
N ALA A 59 19.83 8.94 22.49
CA ALA A 59 19.51 10.11 23.28
C ALA A 59 19.31 11.42 22.48
N LEU A 60 18.44 12.27 23.03
CA LEU A 60 18.14 13.63 22.62
C LEU A 60 19.33 14.59 22.88
N PRO A 61 19.74 15.45 21.94
CA PRO A 61 20.47 16.69 22.24
C PRO A 61 19.50 17.90 22.29
N PRO A 62 19.94 19.04 22.86
CA PRO A 62 19.08 19.97 23.60
C PRO A 62 18.40 21.04 22.74
N LYS A 63 17.33 21.59 23.33
CA LYS A 63 16.55 22.77 22.91
C LYS A 63 17.43 23.91 22.38
N GLY A 64 17.11 24.37 21.17
CA GLY A 64 17.59 25.62 20.59
C GLY A 64 16.54 26.21 19.66
N ASP A 65 16.06 27.39 20.03
CA ASP A 65 15.41 28.47 19.27
C ASP A 65 14.24 28.15 18.31
N SER A 66 13.06 28.64 18.71
CA SER A 66 11.88 28.85 17.88
C SER A 66 12.14 29.86 16.75
N PRO A 67 11.74 29.60 15.49
CA PRO A 67 11.85 30.61 14.44
C PRO A 67 10.73 31.65 14.61
N VAL A 68 11.14 32.91 14.60
CA VAL A 68 10.29 34.10 14.61
C VAL A 68 9.68 34.30 13.21
N LEU A 69 8.42 34.73 13.20
CA LEU A 69 7.56 34.96 12.04
C LEU A 69 8.11 36.05 11.09
N ASP A 70 7.97 35.82 9.79
CA ASP A 70 8.51 36.61 8.68
C ASP A 70 8.05 38.08 8.66
N THR A 71 9.02 39.00 8.70
CA THR A 71 8.89 40.37 8.17
C THR A 71 9.18 40.36 6.66
N PRO A 72 8.46 41.16 5.83
CA PRO A 72 8.69 41.20 4.39
C PRO A 72 10.07 41.82 4.09
N VAL A 73 11.00 41.00 3.60
CA VAL A 73 12.33 41.44 3.16
C VAL A 73 12.21 42.10 1.79
N SER A 74 12.67 43.34 1.72
CA SER A 74 12.83 44.13 0.49
C SER A 74 13.75 43.44 -0.51
N VAL A 75 13.34 43.49 -1.78
CA VAL A 75 13.99 42.90 -2.95
C VAL A 75 15.30 43.63 -3.23
N ASP A 76 16.46 43.15 -2.74
CA ASP A 76 17.80 43.50 -3.26
C ASP A 76 18.97 42.71 -2.61
N GLU A 77 18.76 41.44 -2.22
CA GLU A 77 19.83 40.54 -1.75
C GLU A 77 19.88 39.26 -2.61
N PRO A 78 21.08 38.73 -2.95
CA PRO A 78 21.20 37.56 -3.82
C PRO A 78 20.68 36.32 -3.11
N ALA A 79 19.62 35.72 -3.66
CA ALA A 79 18.94 34.56 -3.10
C ALA A 79 19.91 33.37 -2.94
N VAL A 80 20.25 33.02 -1.70
CA VAL A 80 20.92 31.75 -1.35
C VAL A 80 19.85 30.66 -1.37
N GLY A 81 19.51 30.21 -2.58
CA GLY A 81 18.52 29.16 -2.82
C GLY A 81 18.76 28.45 -4.14
N ARG A 82 18.06 27.32 -4.37
CA ARG A 82 18.06 26.64 -5.66
C ARG A 82 17.35 27.52 -6.70
N VAL A 83 18.13 28.29 -7.46
CA VAL A 83 17.64 29.04 -8.62
C VAL A 83 17.24 28.04 -9.70
N VAL A 84 15.95 27.91 -9.98
CA VAL A 84 15.47 27.17 -11.15
C VAL A 84 15.96 27.94 -12.38
N ALA A 85 16.70 27.25 -13.26
CA ALA A 85 17.13 27.86 -14.50
C ALA A 85 15.90 28.37 -15.28
N PRO A 86 15.92 29.59 -15.83
CA PRO A 86 14.83 30.06 -16.67
C PRO A 86 14.63 29.07 -17.80
N VAL A 87 13.42 28.54 -17.93
CA VAL A 87 13.03 27.68 -19.07
C VAL A 87 12.83 28.60 -20.26
N LEU A 88 13.94 29.01 -20.88
CA LEU A 88 13.92 29.54 -22.23
C LEU A 88 13.66 28.36 -23.15
N GLU A 89 12.41 28.21 -23.58
CA GLU A 89 12.07 27.25 -24.63
C GLU A 89 12.96 27.57 -25.85
N PRO A 90 13.84 26.63 -26.27
CA PRO A 90 14.66 26.87 -27.44
C PRO A 90 13.74 27.08 -28.65
N PRO A 91 14.11 27.97 -29.58
CA PRO A 91 13.33 28.18 -30.79
C PRO A 91 13.13 26.84 -31.49
N LEU A 92 11.89 26.55 -31.88
CA LEU A 92 11.52 25.31 -32.55
C LEU A 92 12.26 25.22 -33.89
N GLU A 93 13.34 24.45 -33.94
CA GLU A 93 14.02 24.13 -35.19
C GLU A 93 13.28 23.01 -35.91
N VAL A 94 12.86 23.29 -37.13
CA VAL A 94 12.32 22.25 -38.01
C VAL A 94 13.46 21.27 -38.30
N ALA A 95 13.28 20.00 -37.95
CA ALA A 95 14.27 18.97 -38.21
C ALA A 95 14.71 19.02 -39.70
N ALA A 96 16.03 19.02 -39.92
CA ALA A 96 16.59 19.01 -41.26
C ALA A 96 16.08 17.76 -41.99
N ARG A 97 15.18 17.97 -42.94
CA ARG A 97 14.61 16.88 -43.71
C ARG A 97 15.73 16.30 -44.59
N PRO A 98 15.89 14.97 -44.67
CA PRO A 98 16.93 14.33 -45.47
C PRO A 98 16.55 14.43 -46.96
N HIS A 99 16.60 15.63 -47.51
CA HIS A 99 16.33 15.93 -48.91
C HIS A 99 17.63 15.74 -49.69
N GLY A 100 17.72 14.68 -50.50
CA GLY A 100 18.82 14.50 -51.45
C GLY A 100 19.55 13.16 -51.41
N LEU A 101 19.13 12.20 -50.57
CA LEU A 101 19.65 10.83 -50.65
C LEU A 101 18.94 10.07 -51.79
N PRO A 102 19.67 9.28 -52.60
CA PRO A 102 19.11 8.62 -53.79
C PRO A 102 18.03 7.55 -53.49
N HIS A 103 17.89 7.16 -52.23
CA HIS A 103 16.93 6.16 -51.73
C HIS A 103 15.81 6.79 -50.88
N PHE A 104 15.77 8.12 -50.78
CA PHE A 104 14.72 8.82 -50.05
C PHE A 104 13.58 9.21 -51.00
N ASP A 105 12.45 8.52 -50.90
CA ASP A 105 11.23 8.83 -51.64
C ASP A 105 10.19 9.46 -50.71
N ILE A 106 9.82 10.70 -50.99
CA ILE A 106 8.81 11.46 -50.23
C ILE A 106 7.43 10.79 -50.36
N ALA A 107 7.16 10.08 -51.46
CA ALA A 107 5.91 9.34 -51.62
C ALA A 107 5.76 8.17 -50.64
N GLY A 108 6.86 7.66 -50.08
CA GLY A 108 6.88 6.62 -49.05
C GLY A 108 6.59 7.13 -47.63
N PHE A 109 6.57 8.45 -47.42
CA PHE A 109 6.36 9.08 -46.12
C PHE A 109 5.26 10.15 -46.24
N PRO A 110 3.97 9.77 -46.21
CA PRO A 110 2.86 10.72 -46.28
C PRO A 110 2.91 11.69 -45.09
N LEU A 111 3.28 12.94 -45.36
CA LEU A 111 3.40 14.04 -44.40
C LEU A 111 2.05 14.71 -44.07
N GLY A 112 0.94 14.10 -44.49
CA GLY A 112 -0.41 14.61 -44.26
C GLY A 112 -0.82 14.38 -42.81
N ALA A 113 -0.39 15.24 -41.89
CA ALA A 113 -0.98 15.30 -40.57
C ALA A 113 -2.40 15.85 -40.69
N THR A 114 -3.39 15.01 -40.43
CA THR A 114 -4.80 15.43 -40.33
C THR A 114 -5.06 15.91 -38.91
N GLU A 115 -5.81 17.00 -38.79
CA GLU A 115 -6.33 17.46 -37.50
C GLU A 115 -7.06 16.30 -36.83
N THR A 116 -6.60 15.92 -35.64
CA THR A 116 -7.20 14.83 -34.85
C THR A 116 -8.01 15.50 -33.76
N ASP A 117 -9.26 15.07 -33.56
CA ASP A 117 -10.10 15.64 -32.51
C ASP A 117 -9.45 15.39 -31.14
N THR A 118 -8.90 16.43 -30.54
CA THR A 118 -8.33 16.39 -29.19
C THR A 118 -9.43 16.62 -28.15
N GLU A 119 -10.42 15.71 -28.11
CA GLU A 119 -11.38 15.67 -27.01
C GLU A 119 -10.70 15.01 -25.80
N LEU A 120 -10.12 15.84 -24.94
CA LEU A 120 -9.53 15.41 -23.67
C LEU A 120 -10.60 15.48 -22.57
N ASP A 121 -11.08 14.32 -22.12
CA ASP A 121 -11.95 14.23 -20.95
C ASP A 121 -11.10 13.99 -19.69
N ILE A 122 -10.94 15.03 -18.87
CA ILE A 122 -10.19 14.93 -17.61
C ILE A 122 -11.10 14.23 -16.59
N HIS A 123 -10.95 12.91 -16.46
CA HIS A 123 -11.79 12.13 -15.54
C HIS A 123 -11.52 12.44 -14.07
N PHE A 124 -10.26 12.71 -13.68
CA PHE A 124 -9.88 13.05 -12.30
C PHE A 124 -8.65 13.94 -12.26
N ASP A 125 -8.81 15.15 -11.73
CA ASP A 125 -7.68 16.01 -11.35
C ASP A 125 -7.25 15.67 -9.92
N ILE A 126 -6.09 15.02 -9.79
CA ILE A 126 -5.48 14.68 -8.49
C ILE A 126 -4.74 15.87 -7.86
N THR A 127 -4.52 16.95 -8.60
CA THR A 127 -3.79 18.13 -8.11
C THR A 127 -4.66 19.11 -7.37
N GLY A 128 -6.00 19.02 -7.50
CA GLY A 128 -7.07 19.90 -6.98
C GLY A 128 -6.81 20.64 -5.66
N ASN A 129 -5.89 21.60 -5.69
CA ASN A 129 -5.34 22.34 -4.54
C ASN A 129 -4.76 21.47 -3.41
N SER A 130 -4.23 20.28 -3.71
CA SER A 130 -3.56 19.45 -2.69
C SER A 130 -2.30 20.16 -2.18
N THR A 131 -2.27 20.47 -0.88
CA THR A 131 -1.12 21.07 -0.21
C THR A 131 -0.22 20.00 0.41
N THR A 132 1.09 20.25 0.49
CA THR A 132 2.04 19.34 1.16
C THR A 132 1.90 19.33 2.69
N ALA A 133 1.16 20.28 3.24
CA ALA A 133 0.78 20.33 4.65
C ALA A 133 -0.62 19.75 4.83
N CYS A 134 -0.80 18.98 5.90
CA CYS A 134 -2.06 18.33 6.27
C CYS A 134 -2.36 18.70 7.73
N THR A 135 -3.59 19.11 8.00
CA THR A 135 -4.09 19.26 9.37
C THR A 135 -4.71 17.94 9.85
N MET A 136 -4.96 17.82 11.16
CA MET A 136 -5.68 16.65 11.70
C MET A 136 -7.10 16.55 11.12
N ASP A 137 -7.76 17.69 10.92
CA ASP A 137 -9.11 17.75 10.35
C ASP A 137 -9.11 17.27 8.89
N ASP A 138 -8.07 17.59 8.12
CA ASP A 138 -7.91 17.08 6.75
C ASP A 138 -7.81 15.55 6.75
N MET A 139 -7.05 14.95 7.69
CA MET A 139 -6.97 13.49 7.82
C MET A 139 -8.33 12.87 8.15
N LEU A 140 -9.06 13.44 9.11
CA LEU A 140 -10.40 12.96 9.47
C LEU A 140 -11.37 13.08 8.28
N SER A 141 -11.30 14.19 7.54
CA SER A 141 -12.13 14.40 6.36
C SER A 141 -11.82 13.37 5.25
N TYR A 142 -10.54 13.04 5.05
CA TYR A 142 -10.10 12.05 4.08
C TYR A 142 -10.65 10.65 4.38
N PHE A 143 -10.53 10.18 5.64
CA PHE A 143 -11.05 8.86 6.02
C PHE A 143 -12.57 8.80 5.92
N ASN A 144 -13.26 9.87 6.29
CA ASN A 144 -14.71 9.97 6.16
C ASN A 144 -15.16 9.99 4.69
N ASP A 145 -14.51 10.77 3.80
CA ASP A 145 -14.83 10.78 2.37
C ASP A 145 -14.58 9.41 1.74
N ARG A 146 -13.43 8.78 2.05
CA ARG A 146 -13.10 7.43 1.60
C ARG A 146 -14.17 6.42 2.02
N LEU A 147 -14.57 6.44 3.30
CA LEU A 147 -15.63 5.58 3.82
C LEU A 147 -16.94 5.83 3.08
N GLN A 148 -17.38 7.08 2.95
CA GLN A 148 -18.65 7.43 2.31
C GLN A 148 -18.68 7.06 0.82
N ARG A 149 -17.59 7.30 0.09
CA ARG A 149 -17.48 7.00 -1.34
C ARG A 149 -17.52 5.51 -1.60
N ILE A 150 -16.73 4.72 -0.86
CA ILE A 150 -16.72 3.26 -1.03
C ILE A 150 -18.01 2.63 -0.49
N LYS A 151 -18.56 3.13 0.63
CA LYS A 151 -19.89 2.72 1.15
C LYS A 151 -20.97 2.90 0.08
N ARG A 152 -20.97 4.04 -0.63
CA ARG A 152 -21.89 4.30 -1.74
C ARG A 152 -21.72 3.28 -2.87
N MET A 153 -20.48 2.99 -3.28
CA MET A 153 -20.20 1.99 -4.32
C MET A 153 -20.66 0.58 -3.91
N ILE A 154 -20.38 0.16 -2.67
CA ILE A 154 -20.80 -1.15 -2.14
C ILE A 154 -22.33 -1.27 -2.16
N VAL A 155 -23.04 -0.22 -1.72
CA VAL A 155 -24.51 -0.19 -1.71
C VAL A 155 -25.06 -0.22 -3.13
N GLN A 156 -24.52 0.60 -4.04
CA GLN A 156 -24.92 0.63 -5.45
C GLN A 156 -24.67 -0.71 -6.17
N GLY A 157 -23.64 -1.45 -5.75
CA GLY A 157 -23.34 -2.78 -6.28
C GLY A 157 -24.43 -3.82 -6.01
N GLY A 158 -25.32 -3.60 -5.04
CA GLY A 158 -26.52 -4.43 -4.81
C GLY A 158 -26.24 -5.89 -4.40
N ARG A 159 -25.02 -6.23 -3.97
CA ARG A 159 -24.62 -7.61 -3.62
C ARG A 159 -24.80 -7.94 -2.14
N LEU A 160 -25.26 -6.99 -1.34
CA LEU A 160 -25.43 -7.17 0.10
C LEU A 160 -26.80 -7.81 0.39
N PRO A 161 -26.85 -8.83 1.25
CA PRO A 161 -28.10 -9.53 1.56
C PRO A 161 -29.09 -8.66 2.34
N ASN A 162 -28.61 -7.76 3.19
CA ASN A 162 -29.43 -6.82 3.96
C ASN A 162 -29.01 -5.38 3.69
N ARG A 163 -29.93 -4.44 3.93
CA ARG A 163 -29.60 -3.00 3.93
C ARG A 163 -28.59 -2.71 5.04
N PRO A 164 -27.46 -2.03 4.74
CA PRO A 164 -26.51 -1.61 5.75
C PRO A 164 -27.14 -0.73 6.83
N ILE A 165 -26.75 -0.97 8.07
CA ILE A 165 -27.09 -0.13 9.23
C ILE A 165 -25.80 0.41 9.87
N ASP A 166 -25.93 1.50 10.63
CA ASP A 166 -24.81 2.10 11.33
C ASP A 166 -24.41 1.26 12.57
N ILE A 167 -23.14 1.30 12.94
CA ILE A 167 -22.59 0.51 14.04
C ILE A 167 -23.30 0.82 15.37
N ARG A 168 -23.55 2.10 15.66
CA ARG A 168 -24.30 2.50 16.87
C ARG A 168 -25.72 1.94 16.92
N ARG A 169 -26.35 1.71 15.76
CA ARG A 169 -27.67 1.06 15.68
C ARG A 169 -27.55 -0.42 15.96
N LEU A 170 -26.56 -1.09 15.37
CA LEU A 170 -26.25 -2.49 15.65
C LEU A 170 -26.02 -2.72 17.16
N ALA A 171 -25.24 -1.84 17.80
CA ALA A 171 -24.96 -1.91 19.23
C ALA A 171 -26.21 -1.77 20.12
N ARG A 172 -27.20 -0.97 19.71
CA ARG A 172 -28.49 -0.86 20.42
C ARG A 172 -29.41 -2.05 20.18
N GLU A 173 -29.41 -2.58 18.96
CA GLU A 173 -30.25 -3.70 18.54
C GLU A 173 -29.59 -5.08 18.79
N ARG A 174 -28.65 -5.19 19.74
CA ARG A 174 -27.89 -6.44 20.02
C ARG A 174 -28.79 -7.67 20.18
N LYS A 175 -29.89 -7.54 20.92
CA LYS A 175 -30.86 -8.64 21.14
C LYS A 175 -31.51 -9.13 19.85
N ARG A 176 -31.75 -8.24 18.89
CA ARG A 176 -32.43 -8.55 17.62
C ARG A 176 -31.55 -9.40 16.71
N PHE A 177 -30.25 -9.12 16.69
CA PHE A 177 -29.27 -9.78 15.83
C PHE A 177 -28.46 -10.86 16.57
N GLY A 178 -28.85 -11.23 17.80
CA GLY A 178 -28.18 -12.27 18.59
C GLY A 178 -28.47 -13.69 18.10
N ASN A 179 -29.53 -13.89 17.31
CA ASN A 179 -29.90 -15.20 16.78
C ASN A 179 -29.17 -15.45 15.44
N ARG A 180 -28.84 -16.71 15.16
CA ARG A 180 -28.17 -17.10 13.91
C ARG A 180 -29.04 -16.89 12.67
N ASP A 181 -30.36 -16.85 12.84
CA ASP A 181 -31.33 -16.63 11.77
C ASP A 181 -31.45 -15.15 11.39
N THR A 182 -31.09 -14.23 12.31
CA THR A 182 -31.19 -12.79 12.09
C THR A 182 -29.82 -12.19 11.85
N THR A 183 -29.53 -11.86 10.60
CA THR A 183 -28.26 -11.23 10.21
C THR A 183 -28.41 -9.72 10.09
N ALA A 184 -27.37 -8.98 10.49
CA ALA A 184 -27.19 -7.57 10.21
C ALA A 184 -26.12 -7.38 9.15
N THR A 185 -26.13 -6.23 8.46
CA THR A 185 -25.04 -5.82 7.58
C THR A 185 -24.53 -4.45 8.00
N ILE A 186 -23.22 -4.33 8.16
CA ILE A 186 -22.53 -3.08 8.50
C ILE A 186 -21.42 -2.82 7.49
N ILE A 187 -21.07 -1.55 7.28
CA ILE A 187 -19.98 -1.13 6.39
C ILE A 187 -19.09 -0.17 7.17
N GLY A 188 -17.78 -0.38 7.10
CA GLY A 188 -16.81 0.40 7.87
C GLY A 188 -15.38 0.15 7.40
N LEU A 189 -14.48 0.94 7.97
CA LEU A 189 -13.03 0.81 7.82
C LEU A 189 -12.52 -0.31 8.72
N VAL A 190 -11.61 -1.13 8.21
CA VAL A 190 -10.99 -2.21 8.98
C VAL A 190 -9.83 -1.68 9.80
N SER A 191 -9.82 -1.99 11.09
CA SER A 191 -8.72 -1.74 12.02
C SER A 191 -8.41 -2.98 12.85
N GLU A 192 -7.26 -2.97 13.55
CA GLU A 192 -6.89 -3.99 14.55
C GLU A 192 -6.98 -5.46 14.08
N ILE A 193 -6.44 -5.75 12.91
CA ILE A 193 -6.49 -7.11 12.34
C ILE A 193 -5.58 -8.06 13.12
N ARG A 194 -6.13 -9.19 13.56
CA ARG A 194 -5.42 -10.28 14.24
C ARG A 194 -5.75 -11.63 13.61
N HIS A 195 -4.72 -12.30 13.12
CA HIS A 195 -4.82 -13.66 12.59
C HIS A 195 -4.71 -14.65 13.76
N GLY A 196 -5.79 -15.40 14.01
CA GLY A 196 -5.77 -16.57 14.88
C GLY A 196 -5.38 -17.83 14.11
N SER A 197 -5.31 -18.97 14.80
CA SER A 197 -5.00 -20.26 14.17
C SER A 197 -6.04 -20.70 13.14
N SER A 198 -7.31 -20.35 13.35
CA SER A 198 -8.41 -20.75 12.47
C SER A 198 -9.38 -19.62 12.12
N ASN A 199 -9.26 -18.46 12.76
CA ASN A 199 -10.19 -17.35 12.61
C ASN A 199 -9.46 -16.03 12.41
N LEU A 200 -10.11 -15.10 11.71
CA LEU A 200 -9.61 -13.74 11.51
C LEU A 200 -10.44 -12.79 12.38
N ARG A 201 -9.79 -12.08 13.29
CA ARG A 201 -10.42 -11.05 14.12
C ARG A 201 -10.02 -9.67 13.59
N PHE A 202 -10.95 -8.75 13.57
CA PHE A 202 -10.69 -7.36 13.16
C PHE A 202 -11.76 -6.46 13.74
N THR A 203 -11.45 -5.18 13.87
CA THR A 203 -12.40 -4.16 14.28
C THR A 203 -12.89 -3.43 13.04
N LEU A 204 -14.17 -3.08 13.02
CA LEU A 204 -14.78 -2.31 11.94
C LEU A 204 -15.25 -0.98 12.50
N GLU A 205 -14.89 0.12 11.86
CA GLU A 205 -15.15 1.48 12.33
C GLU A 205 -15.96 2.28 11.31
N ASP A 206 -16.95 3.04 11.81
CA ASP A 206 -17.69 4.04 11.05
C ASP A 206 -17.77 5.35 11.83
N GLU A 207 -18.42 6.36 11.24
CA GLU A 207 -18.64 7.68 11.87
C GLU A 207 -19.40 7.63 13.22
N THR A 208 -20.01 6.49 13.56
CA THR A 208 -20.83 6.30 14.75
C THR A 208 -20.15 5.46 15.85
N GLY A 209 -19.03 4.80 15.55
CA GLY A 209 -18.24 4.02 16.50
C GLY A 209 -17.58 2.80 15.86
N ASP A 210 -17.14 1.88 16.72
CA ASP A 210 -16.40 0.68 16.36
C ASP A 210 -17.13 -0.61 16.76
N TYR A 211 -16.85 -1.70 16.05
CA TYR A 211 -17.42 -3.01 16.33
C TYR A 211 -16.43 -4.14 16.03
N ALA A 212 -16.14 -4.96 17.04
CA ALA A 212 -15.29 -6.13 16.88
C ALA A 212 -15.99 -7.23 16.06
N CYS A 213 -15.28 -7.73 15.06
CA CYS A 213 -15.74 -8.74 14.11
C CYS A 213 -14.85 -9.98 14.14
N ILE A 214 -15.46 -11.16 13.95
CA ILE A 214 -14.76 -12.43 13.87
C ILE A 214 -15.24 -13.18 12.62
N LEU A 215 -14.31 -13.49 11.72
CA LEU A 215 -14.54 -14.35 10.57
C LEU A 215 -14.09 -15.78 10.91
N TYR A 216 -15.04 -16.69 10.92
CA TYR A 216 -14.82 -18.13 11.09
C TYR A 216 -14.68 -18.84 9.73
N PRO A 217 -13.95 -19.97 9.70
CA PRO A 217 -13.82 -20.77 8.48
C PRO A 217 -15.19 -21.32 8.06
N PRO A 218 -15.35 -21.65 6.77
CA PRO A 218 -16.58 -22.26 6.30
C PRO A 218 -16.84 -23.59 6.98
N GLY A 219 -17.96 -23.66 7.69
CA GLY A 219 -18.53 -24.94 8.12
C GLY A 219 -19.17 -25.69 6.95
N GLY A 220 -19.44 -26.98 7.14
CA GLY A 220 -19.93 -27.87 6.08
C GLY A 220 -21.30 -27.52 5.47
N ALA A 221 -22.04 -26.57 6.04
CA ALA A 221 -23.34 -26.11 5.53
C ALA A 221 -23.25 -24.89 4.59
N ALA A 222 -22.05 -24.37 4.32
CA ALA A 222 -21.87 -23.19 3.48
C ALA A 222 -21.80 -23.55 1.99
N ASP A 223 -22.43 -22.74 1.14
CA ASP A 223 -22.31 -22.85 -0.32
C ASP A 223 -20.84 -22.74 -0.75
N THR A 224 -20.42 -23.55 -1.72
CA THR A 224 -19.03 -23.67 -2.20
C THR A 224 -18.45 -22.32 -2.59
N SER A 225 -19.27 -21.45 -3.22
CA SER A 225 -18.84 -20.10 -3.62
C SER A 225 -18.55 -19.16 -2.43
N SER A 226 -19.35 -19.27 -1.37
CA SER A 226 -19.19 -18.49 -0.14
C SER A 226 -18.05 -19.04 0.72
N ALA A 227 -17.86 -20.36 0.70
CA ALA A 227 -16.79 -21.04 1.39
C ALA A 227 -15.43 -20.67 0.81
N SER A 228 -15.30 -20.69 -0.53
CA SER A 228 -14.06 -20.30 -1.21
C SER A 228 -13.66 -18.85 -0.91
N ARG A 229 -14.61 -17.91 -0.92
CA ARG A 229 -14.32 -16.50 -0.61
C ARG A 229 -13.87 -16.28 0.83
N ARG A 230 -14.52 -16.95 1.79
CA ARG A 230 -14.10 -16.86 3.20
C ARG A 230 -12.73 -17.48 3.43
N ASN A 231 -12.44 -18.62 2.80
CA ASN A 231 -11.11 -19.22 2.83
C ASN A 231 -10.06 -18.30 2.23
N GLN A 232 -10.35 -17.67 1.09
CA GLN A 232 -9.45 -16.73 0.47
C GLN A 232 -9.13 -15.55 1.42
N LEU A 233 -10.13 -14.99 2.10
CA LEU A 233 -9.92 -13.91 3.06
C LEU A 233 -9.15 -14.36 4.31
N LEU A 234 -9.35 -15.60 4.77
CA LEU A 234 -8.59 -16.17 5.89
C LEU A 234 -7.11 -16.40 5.54
N VAL A 235 -6.82 -16.75 4.29
CA VAL A 235 -5.44 -17.03 3.81
C VAL A 235 -4.73 -15.75 3.36
N ALA A 236 -5.40 -14.93 2.56
CA ALA A 236 -4.82 -13.69 2.02
C ALA A 236 -4.78 -12.56 3.06
N GLY A 237 -5.62 -12.65 4.10
CA GLY A 237 -5.77 -11.62 5.12
C GLY A 237 -6.60 -10.43 4.64
N LEU A 238 -6.90 -9.55 5.59
CA LEU A 238 -7.44 -8.21 5.34
C LEU A 238 -6.33 -7.18 5.55
N MET A 239 -6.48 -6.00 4.96
CA MET A 239 -5.59 -4.86 5.20
C MET A 239 -6.30 -3.80 6.02
N ASN A 240 -5.54 -3.11 6.88
CA ASN A 240 -6.06 -1.95 7.60
C ASN A 240 -6.52 -0.88 6.60
N ASP A 241 -7.45 -0.04 7.05
CA ASP A 241 -8.04 1.08 6.31
C ASP A 241 -8.82 0.67 5.05
N ASN A 242 -9.06 -0.63 4.84
CA ASN A 242 -9.96 -1.11 3.79
C ASN A 242 -11.40 -0.87 4.20
N VAL A 243 -12.24 -0.42 3.27
CA VAL A 243 -13.68 -0.28 3.50
C VAL A 243 -14.36 -1.56 3.04
N ILE A 244 -14.97 -2.29 3.97
CA ILE A 244 -15.65 -3.55 3.68
C ILE A 244 -17.08 -3.55 4.22
N GLY A 245 -17.94 -4.33 3.56
CA GLY A 245 -19.26 -4.68 4.07
C GLY A 245 -19.26 -6.06 4.70
N VAL A 246 -19.69 -6.16 5.95
CA VAL A 246 -19.77 -7.42 6.70
C VAL A 246 -21.22 -7.74 6.98
N THR A 247 -21.64 -8.96 6.66
CA THR A 247 -22.93 -9.52 7.06
C THR A 247 -22.71 -10.65 8.04
N GLY A 248 -23.40 -10.61 9.19
CA GLY A 248 -23.30 -11.66 10.21
C GLY A 248 -24.37 -11.51 11.28
N HIS A 249 -24.28 -12.36 12.29
CA HIS A 249 -25.05 -12.25 13.54
C HIS A 249 -24.11 -11.81 14.65
N ILE A 250 -24.69 -11.26 15.72
CA ILE A 250 -23.96 -10.88 16.92
C ILE A 250 -23.83 -12.12 17.79
N GLN A 251 -22.60 -12.45 18.18
CA GLN A 251 -22.37 -13.44 19.21
C GLN A 251 -22.76 -12.81 20.55
N GLY A 252 -23.72 -13.42 21.26
CA GLY A 252 -24.05 -13.00 22.63
C GLY A 252 -22.84 -13.20 23.54
N ASP A 253 -22.72 -12.33 24.55
CA ASP A 253 -21.76 -12.48 25.65
C ASP A 253 -22.07 -13.76 26.47
#